data_AF-A0A9X8R514-F1
#
_entry.id   AF-A0A9X8R514-F1
#
_cell.length_a   1.000
_cell.length_b   1.000
_cell.length_c   1.000
_cell.angle_alpha   90.00
_cell.angle_beta   90.00
_cell.angle_gamma   90.00
#
_symmetry.space_group_name_H-M   'P 1'
#
loop_
_entity.id
_entity.type
_entity.pdbx_description
1 polymer ?
#
loop_
_entity_poly.entity_id
_entity_poly.type
_entity_poly.pdbx_seq_one_letter_code
_entity_poly.pdbx_strand_id
1 'polypeptide(L)'
;MNAPQNTYQAPMPGRVRMCLDDVRQEWVDKFPDRAARLALWGKFQNYLAHFADIEQKAIDSGWLDDDEEIIKYVWLGGSFISDKIAPRNLDVTVFLNGPALEKLKGKKGSGWVRNKAFARDSLSKDANFSGISPIRVDYYPVKSVFHLSELGNAERNYLLERGAWDEWWQRLRDSHTDAPTESSAATRRGYVEVIL
;
A
#
# COMPACT_ATOMS: atom_id res chain seq x y z
N MET A 1 -34.39 22.28 -5.94
CA MET A 1 -33.10 21.97 -6.58
C MET A 1 -32.42 20.91 -5.72
N ASN A 2 -32.30 19.68 -6.21
CA ASN A 2 -31.55 18.65 -5.50
C ASN A 2 -30.07 18.93 -5.74
N ALA A 3 -29.30 19.12 -4.66
CA ALA A 3 -27.85 19.17 -4.75
C ALA A 3 -27.35 17.89 -5.42
N PRO A 4 -26.32 17.95 -6.30
CA PRO A 4 -25.72 16.75 -6.86
C PRO A 4 -25.27 15.87 -5.68
N GLN A 5 -25.81 14.66 -5.60
CA GLN A 5 -25.26 13.62 -4.74
C GLN A 5 -23.87 13.31 -5.27
N ASN A 6 -22.84 13.92 -4.69
CA ASN A 6 -21.48 13.41 -4.84
C ASN A 6 -21.46 12.03 -4.18
N THR A 7 -21.81 11.00 -4.94
CA THR A 7 -21.52 9.63 -4.56
C THR A 7 -20.03 9.46 -4.76
N TYR A 8 -19.25 9.68 -3.71
CA TYR A 8 -17.89 9.16 -3.65
C TYR A 8 -18.01 7.66 -3.91
N GLN A 9 -17.39 7.14 -4.96
CA GLN A 9 -17.46 5.72 -5.28
C GLN A 9 -16.07 5.12 -5.13
N ALA A 10 -16.04 3.83 -4.75
CA ALA A 10 -14.81 3.07 -4.90
C ALA A 10 -14.40 3.08 -6.39
N PRO A 11 -13.09 2.93 -6.71
CA PRO A 11 -12.66 2.76 -8.09
C PRO A 11 -13.45 1.64 -8.77
N MET A 12 -13.69 1.78 -10.08
CA MET A 12 -14.18 0.68 -10.89
C MET A 12 -13.24 -0.53 -10.78
N PRO A 13 -13.75 -1.78 -10.92
CA PRO A 13 -12.94 -2.98 -10.98
C PRO A 13 -11.61 -2.83 -11.73
N GLY A 14 -10.54 -3.34 -11.11
CA GLY A 14 -9.18 -3.25 -11.61
C GLY A 14 -8.27 -2.33 -10.78
N ARG A 15 -7.05 -2.12 -11.31
CA ARG A 15 -6.02 -1.27 -10.71
C ARG A 15 -6.01 0.09 -11.41
N VAL A 16 -6.28 1.15 -10.66
CA VAL A 16 -6.15 2.54 -11.13
C VAL A 16 -4.80 3.08 -10.69
N ARG A 17 -3.97 3.55 -11.64
CA ARG A 17 -2.65 4.11 -11.34
C ARG A 17 -2.70 5.64 -11.25
N MET A 18 -2.09 6.22 -10.24
CA MET A 18 -2.00 7.68 -10.05
C MET A 18 -0.86 8.10 -9.13
N CYS A 19 -0.55 9.39 -9.05
CA CYS A 19 0.43 9.93 -8.12
C CYS A 19 -0.18 10.18 -6.73
N LEU A 20 0.68 10.45 -5.74
CA LEU A 20 0.26 10.70 -4.37
C LEU A 20 -0.70 11.90 -4.22
N ASP A 21 -0.50 12.96 -5.00
CA ASP A 21 -1.33 14.17 -4.96
C ASP A 21 -2.73 13.93 -5.52
N ASP A 22 -2.85 13.15 -6.61
CA ASP A 22 -4.15 12.78 -7.19
C ASP A 22 -4.99 11.96 -6.20
N VAL A 23 -4.35 11.04 -5.47
CA VAL A 23 -5.03 10.26 -4.41
C VAL A 23 -5.58 11.17 -3.34
N ARG A 24 -4.76 12.13 -2.88
CA ARG A 24 -5.18 13.10 -1.86
C ARG A 24 -6.37 13.91 -2.35
N GLN A 25 -6.29 14.43 -3.57
CA GLN A 25 -7.36 15.22 -4.15
C GLN A 25 -8.67 14.41 -4.19
N GLU A 26 -8.60 13.16 -4.64
CA GLU A 26 -9.77 12.31 -4.84
C GLU A 26 -10.39 11.82 -3.51
N TRP A 27 -9.58 11.27 -2.61
CA TRP A 27 -10.05 10.58 -1.40
C TRP A 27 -9.79 11.32 -0.09
N VAL A 28 -9.31 12.56 -0.15
CA VAL A 28 -9.20 13.41 1.05
C VAL A 28 -9.90 14.73 0.81
N ASP A 29 -9.46 15.49 -0.19
CA ASP A 29 -9.87 16.90 -0.32
C ASP A 29 -11.30 17.06 -0.85
N LYS A 30 -11.75 16.16 -1.75
CA LYS A 30 -13.14 16.17 -2.25
C LYS A 30 -14.20 15.80 -1.21
N PHE A 31 -13.84 15.14 -0.10
CA PHE A 31 -14.81 14.70 0.91
C PHE A 31 -15.26 15.86 1.82
N PRO A 32 -16.57 15.98 2.14
CA PRO A 32 -17.10 17.12 2.89
C PRO A 32 -16.69 17.06 4.36
N ASP A 33 -16.72 15.88 4.96
CA ASP A 33 -16.18 15.59 6.30
C ASP A 33 -14.85 14.83 6.15
N ARG A 34 -13.78 15.60 5.95
CA ARG A 34 -12.44 15.05 5.68
C ARG A 34 -11.57 14.91 6.92
N ALA A 35 -12.08 15.14 8.14
CA ALA A 35 -11.25 15.13 9.35
C ALA A 35 -10.56 13.77 9.57
N ALA A 36 -11.33 12.68 9.50
CA ALA A 36 -10.78 11.32 9.63
C ALA A 36 -9.79 10.97 8.51
N ARG A 37 -10.11 11.37 7.27
CA ARG A 37 -9.28 11.13 6.08
C ARG A 37 -7.97 11.90 6.14
N LEU A 38 -8.01 13.19 6.50
CA LEU A 38 -6.82 14.02 6.73
C LEU A 38 -5.93 13.46 7.82
N ALA A 39 -6.51 13.00 8.93
CA ALA A 39 -5.75 12.41 10.03
C ALA A 39 -5.04 11.13 9.59
N LEU A 40 -5.72 10.23 8.87
CA LEU A 40 -5.10 9.02 8.32
C LEU A 40 -4.05 9.35 7.24
N TRP A 41 -4.33 10.32 6.38
CA TRP A 41 -3.42 10.76 5.33
C TRP A 41 -2.12 11.31 5.90
N GLY A 42 -2.19 12.18 6.91
CA GLY A 42 -0.99 12.70 7.58
C GLY A 42 -0.13 11.60 8.18
N LYS A 43 -0.75 10.58 8.79
CA LYS A 43 -0.03 9.40 9.30
C LYS A 43 0.58 8.55 8.20
N PHE A 44 -0.10 8.45 7.06
CA PHE A 44 0.43 7.76 5.89
C PHE A 44 1.63 8.51 5.28
N GLN A 45 1.58 9.84 5.21
CA GLN A 45 2.72 10.66 4.81
C GLN A 45 3.89 10.49 5.78
N ASN A 46 3.65 10.50 7.09
CA ASN A 46 4.71 10.22 8.08
C ASN A 46 5.30 8.81 7.89
N TYR A 47 4.46 7.82 7.60
CA TYR A 47 4.89 6.45 7.33
C TYR A 47 5.80 6.38 6.11
N LEU A 48 5.42 7.00 4.99
CA LEU A 48 6.25 7.08 3.77
C LEU A 48 7.53 7.89 4.00
N ALA A 49 7.45 9.02 4.70
CA ALA A 49 8.61 9.85 5.03
C ALA A 49 9.65 9.08 5.86
N HIS A 50 9.21 8.17 6.73
CA HIS A 50 10.14 7.33 7.49
C HIS A 50 10.93 6.35 6.61
N PHE A 51 10.31 5.86 5.52
CA PHE A 51 11.03 5.09 4.51
C PHE A 51 12.01 5.97 3.73
N ALA A 52 11.57 7.15 3.28
CA ALA A 52 12.42 8.10 2.57
C ALA A 52 13.65 8.52 3.40
N ASP A 53 13.48 8.73 4.71
CA ASP A 53 14.59 9.03 5.62
C ASP A 53 15.61 7.89 5.72
N ILE A 54 15.16 6.63 5.63
CA ILE A 54 16.04 5.45 5.67
C ILE A 54 16.74 5.28 4.32
N GLU A 55 16.01 5.50 3.22
CA GLU A 55 16.52 5.48 1.86
C GLU A 55 17.62 6.53 1.66
N GLN A 56 17.35 7.79 1.99
CA GLN A 56 18.33 8.87 1.88
C GLN A 56 19.59 8.55 2.70
N LYS A 57 19.45 8.06 3.94
CA LYS A 57 20.60 7.66 4.75
C LYS A 57 21.39 6.51 4.12
N ALA A 58 20.71 5.58 3.46
CA ALA A 58 21.34 4.46 2.79
C ALA A 58 22.11 4.91 1.55
N ILE A 59 21.55 5.83 0.77
CA ILE A 59 22.21 6.50 -0.36
C ILE A 59 23.43 7.28 0.14
N ASP A 60 23.26 8.15 1.13
CA ASP A 60 24.35 8.94 1.74
C ASP A 60 25.49 8.05 2.29
N SER A 61 25.15 6.83 2.72
CA SER A 61 26.10 5.84 3.24
C SER A 61 26.71 4.93 2.17
N GLY A 62 26.33 5.10 0.90
CA GLY A 62 26.77 4.27 -0.23
C GLY A 62 26.28 2.82 -0.17
N TRP A 63 25.15 2.54 0.48
CA TRP A 63 24.55 1.20 0.52
C TRP A 63 23.57 0.97 -0.61
N LEU A 64 22.94 2.04 -1.08
CA LEU A 64 22.08 2.09 -2.25
C LEU A 64 22.66 3.10 -3.24
N ASP A 65 22.42 2.85 -4.53
CA ASP A 65 22.72 3.81 -5.59
C ASP A 65 21.65 4.93 -5.63
N ASP A 66 21.96 6.09 -6.22
CA ASP A 66 21.07 7.26 -6.25
C ASP A 66 19.72 7.01 -6.94
N ASP A 67 19.64 5.99 -7.81
CA ASP A 67 18.44 5.59 -8.55
C ASP A 67 17.72 4.38 -7.93
N GLU A 68 18.21 3.87 -6.79
CA GLU A 68 17.57 2.79 -6.07
C GLU A 68 16.59 3.30 -5.00
N GLU A 69 15.38 2.77 -5.06
CA GLU A 69 14.32 3.06 -4.10
C GLU A 69 14.03 1.84 -3.20
N ILE A 70 13.65 2.08 -1.95
CA ILE A 70 13.18 1.07 -0.99
C ILE A 70 11.72 0.70 -1.29
N ILE A 71 10.86 1.67 -1.62
CA ILE A 71 9.47 1.43 -2.02
C ILE A 71 9.33 1.69 -3.51
N LYS A 72 8.88 0.70 -4.29
CA LYS A 72 8.62 0.87 -5.73
C LYS A 72 7.31 1.60 -6.01
N TYR A 73 6.28 1.29 -5.24
CA TYR A 73 4.94 1.87 -5.28
C TYR A 73 4.13 1.29 -4.11
N VAL A 74 2.94 1.83 -3.87
CA VAL A 74 1.99 1.24 -2.92
C VAL A 74 0.62 1.03 -3.53
N TRP A 75 -0.14 0.08 -3.02
CA TRP A 75 -1.56 -0.06 -3.32
C TRP A 75 -2.41 0.37 -2.15
N LEU A 76 -3.40 1.23 -2.39
CA LEU A 76 -4.38 1.64 -1.40
C LEU A 76 -5.69 0.90 -1.62
N GLY A 77 -6.20 0.32 -0.54
CA GLY A 77 -7.37 -0.53 -0.52
C GLY A 77 -8.39 -0.15 0.54
N GLY A 78 -9.37 -1.03 0.72
CA GLY A 78 -10.33 -0.94 1.81
C GLY A 78 -11.22 0.29 1.79
N SER A 79 -11.58 0.76 2.98
CA SER A 79 -12.59 1.82 3.16
C SER A 79 -12.08 3.24 2.95
N PHE A 80 -10.76 3.44 2.93
CA PHE A 80 -10.17 4.75 2.67
C PHE A 80 -10.43 5.18 1.21
N ILE A 81 -10.24 4.28 0.24
CA ILE A 81 -10.54 4.54 -1.17
C ILE A 81 -11.97 4.12 -1.56
N SER A 82 -12.94 4.24 -0.66
CA SER A 82 -14.36 3.98 -0.93
C SER A 82 -15.23 5.18 -0.59
N ASP A 83 -16.53 5.01 -0.75
CA ASP A 83 -17.62 5.90 -0.37
C ASP A 83 -17.76 6.16 1.15
N LYS A 84 -17.04 5.41 1.99
CA LYS A 84 -17.18 5.49 3.45
C LYS A 84 -16.72 6.85 3.96
N ILE A 85 -17.61 7.62 4.56
CA ILE A 85 -17.32 8.99 5.04
C ILE A 85 -16.13 9.00 6.01
N ALA A 86 -16.20 8.18 7.07
CA ALA A 86 -15.17 8.09 8.11
C ALA A 86 -14.47 6.71 8.08
N PRO A 87 -13.39 6.54 7.30
CA PRO A 87 -12.57 5.34 7.37
C PRO A 87 -11.86 5.24 8.73
N ARG A 88 -11.72 4.01 9.25
CA ARG A 88 -11.07 3.75 10.55
C ARG A 88 -9.57 3.57 10.44
N ASN A 89 -9.11 3.13 9.28
CA ASN A 89 -7.74 2.81 8.96
C ASN A 89 -7.49 3.09 7.48
N LEU A 90 -6.21 3.11 7.11
CA LEU A 90 -5.74 3.14 5.74
C LEU A 90 -5.05 1.81 5.46
N ASP A 91 -5.69 0.99 4.65
CA ASP A 91 -5.15 -0.30 4.20
C ASP A 91 -4.19 -0.06 3.04
N VAL A 92 -2.93 -0.47 3.20
CA VAL A 92 -1.87 -0.23 2.21
C VAL A 92 -1.06 -1.49 1.97
N THR A 93 -0.89 -1.88 0.71
CA THR A 93 0.12 -2.88 0.31
C THR A 93 1.36 -2.15 -0.17
N VAL A 94 2.48 -2.33 0.52
CA VAL A 94 3.74 -1.65 0.22
C VAL A 94 4.62 -2.61 -0.56
N PHE A 95 4.98 -2.23 -1.79
CA PHE A 95 5.86 -3.01 -2.64
C PHE A 95 7.30 -2.55 -2.41
N LEU A 96 8.03 -3.31 -1.61
CA LEU A 96 9.42 -3.01 -1.28
C LEU A 96 10.36 -3.57 -2.32
N ASN A 97 11.37 -2.82 -2.74
CA ASN A 97 12.39 -3.30 -3.66
C ASN A 97 13.27 -4.38 -2.99
N GLY A 98 12.99 -5.65 -3.26
CA GLY A 98 13.67 -6.78 -2.64
C GLY A 98 15.19 -6.75 -2.78
N PRO A 99 15.75 -6.51 -3.99
CA PRO A 99 17.18 -6.29 -4.18
C PRO A 99 17.78 -5.20 -3.28
N ALA A 100 17.11 -4.04 -3.15
CA ALA A 100 17.57 -2.97 -2.25
C ALA A 100 17.51 -3.38 -0.78
N LEU A 101 16.45 -4.11 -0.37
CA LEU A 101 16.34 -4.61 1.01
C LEU A 101 17.47 -5.57 1.39
N GLU A 102 17.95 -6.42 0.47
CA GLU A 102 19.09 -7.29 0.75
C GLU A 102 20.38 -6.48 0.97
N LYS A 103 20.58 -5.37 0.24
CA LYS A 103 21.71 -4.44 0.47
C LYS A 103 21.65 -3.79 1.87
N LEU A 104 20.44 -3.50 2.37
CA LEU A 104 20.19 -2.89 3.68
C LEU A 104 20.32 -3.87 4.86
N LYS A 105 20.43 -5.17 4.61
CA LYS A 105 20.44 -6.20 5.64
C LYS A 105 21.63 -6.05 6.59
N GLY A 106 21.34 -5.97 7.89
CA GLY A 106 22.35 -5.82 8.93
C GLY A 106 22.99 -4.43 9.00
N LYS A 107 22.55 -3.48 8.18
CA LYS A 107 23.04 -2.10 8.23
C LYS A 107 22.44 -1.35 9.42
N LYS A 108 23.25 -0.53 10.09
CA LYS A 108 22.80 0.23 11.26
C LYS A 108 21.74 1.24 10.82
N GLY A 109 20.58 1.25 11.47
CA GLY A 109 19.49 2.20 11.18
C GLY A 109 18.45 1.70 10.19
N SER A 110 18.70 0.63 9.41
CA SER A 110 17.70 0.06 8.48
C SER A 110 16.69 -0.89 9.14
N GLY A 111 16.95 -1.30 10.39
CA GLY A 111 16.18 -2.33 11.08
C GLY A 111 14.70 -2.01 11.30
N TRP A 112 14.30 -0.73 11.21
CA TRP A 112 12.89 -0.34 11.32
C TRP A 112 12.04 -0.97 10.21
N VAL A 113 12.53 -1.00 8.97
CA VAL A 113 11.84 -1.56 7.80
C VAL A 113 11.45 -3.03 8.05
N ARG A 114 12.36 -3.82 8.62
CA ARG A 114 12.13 -5.24 8.88
C ARG A 114 11.30 -5.50 10.14
N ASN A 115 11.55 -4.74 11.21
CA ASN A 115 11.09 -5.11 12.55
C ASN A 115 9.83 -4.36 13.00
N LYS A 116 9.52 -3.22 12.38
CA LYS A 116 8.46 -2.31 12.86
C LYS A 116 7.48 -1.89 11.77
N ALA A 117 7.95 -1.64 10.55
CA ALA A 117 7.13 -1.06 9.48
C ALA A 117 5.89 -1.86 9.07
N PHE A 118 5.83 -3.14 9.44
CA PHE A 118 4.69 -4.04 9.18
C PHE A 118 4.16 -4.74 10.43
N ALA A 119 4.69 -4.38 11.61
CA ALA A 119 4.27 -4.97 12.88
C ALA A 119 3.04 -4.21 13.41
N ARG A 120 1.84 -4.77 13.21
CA ARG A 120 0.56 -4.15 13.59
C ARG A 120 0.54 -3.63 15.04
N ASP A 121 1.08 -4.40 15.98
CA ASP A 121 1.12 -4.03 17.39
C ASP A 121 2.09 -2.86 17.66
N SER A 122 3.16 -2.75 16.89
CA SER A 122 4.09 -1.62 16.98
C SER A 122 3.46 -0.35 16.41
N LEU A 123 2.85 -0.44 15.23
CA LEU A 123 2.28 0.73 14.55
C LEU A 123 1.02 1.25 15.24
N SER A 124 0.18 0.37 15.78
CA SER A 124 -1.05 0.79 16.49
C SER A 124 -0.78 1.59 17.76
N LYS A 125 0.38 1.38 18.40
CA LYS A 125 0.81 2.11 19.60
C LYS A 125 1.58 3.39 19.30
N ASP A 126 2.05 3.57 18.06
CA ASP A 126 2.76 4.77 17.63
C ASP A 126 1.76 5.83 17.16
N ALA A 127 1.74 7.00 17.80
CA ALA A 127 0.83 8.08 17.45
C ALA A 127 1.00 8.52 15.97
N ASN A 128 2.21 8.42 15.42
CA ASN A 128 2.52 8.82 14.05
C ASN A 128 2.03 7.83 13.00
N PHE A 129 1.81 6.56 13.36
CA PHE A 129 1.47 5.49 12.42
C PHE A 129 0.15 4.77 12.75
N SER A 130 -0.47 5.10 13.88
CA SER A 130 -1.72 4.48 14.33
C SER A 130 -2.84 4.62 13.30
N GLY A 131 -3.41 3.50 12.87
CA GLY A 131 -4.44 3.46 11.82
C GLY A 131 -3.89 3.19 10.42
N ILE A 132 -2.57 3.14 10.22
CA ILE A 132 -2.00 2.54 9.02
C ILE A 132 -2.03 1.01 9.18
N SER A 133 -2.55 0.32 8.17
CA SER A 133 -2.65 -1.14 8.12
C SER A 133 -1.82 -1.66 6.94
N PRO A 134 -0.49 -1.72 7.10
CA PRO A 134 0.39 -2.06 5.99
C PRO A 134 0.54 -3.56 5.82
N ILE A 135 0.59 -3.97 4.57
CA ILE A 135 0.90 -5.31 4.08
C ILE A 135 2.20 -5.20 3.29
N ARG A 136 3.13 -6.13 3.53
CA ARG A 136 4.39 -6.17 2.80
C ARG A 136 4.28 -7.07 1.58
N VAL A 137 4.81 -6.61 0.46
CA VAL A 137 5.14 -7.44 -0.70
C VAL A 137 6.55 -7.09 -1.13
N ASP A 138 7.43 -8.07 -1.28
CA ASP A 138 8.78 -7.83 -1.79
C ASP A 138 8.75 -7.89 -3.32
N TYR A 139 8.91 -6.74 -3.96
CA TYR A 139 9.04 -6.59 -5.40
C TYR A 139 10.36 -7.18 -5.89
N TYR A 140 10.27 -8.04 -6.91
CA TYR A 140 11.40 -8.49 -7.70
C TYR A 140 11.10 -8.30 -9.18
N PRO A 141 12.03 -7.74 -9.98
CA PRO A 141 11.84 -7.62 -11.43
C PRO A 141 11.79 -9.02 -12.05
N VAL A 142 10.68 -9.34 -12.72
CA VAL A 142 10.48 -10.62 -13.40
C VAL A 142 10.74 -10.43 -14.89
N LYS A 143 11.80 -11.06 -15.40
CA LYS A 143 12.20 -10.90 -16.80
C LYS A 143 11.23 -11.54 -17.79
N SER A 144 10.66 -12.69 -17.45
CA SER A 144 9.69 -13.39 -18.30
C SER A 144 8.76 -14.26 -17.47
N VAL A 145 7.45 -14.13 -17.69
CA VAL A 145 6.43 -15.00 -17.10
C VAL A 145 6.17 -16.26 -17.93
N PHE A 146 6.73 -16.36 -19.14
CA PHE A 146 6.54 -17.51 -20.03
C PHE A 146 7.44 -18.70 -19.67
N HIS A 147 8.49 -18.46 -18.88
CA HIS A 147 9.45 -19.48 -18.44
C HIS A 147 9.50 -19.55 -16.92
N LEU A 148 8.37 -19.88 -16.28
CA LEU A 148 8.23 -19.92 -14.82
C LEU A 148 9.28 -20.83 -14.14
N SER A 149 9.74 -21.88 -14.82
CA SER A 149 10.79 -22.77 -14.34
C SER A 149 12.15 -22.08 -14.16
N GLU A 150 12.41 -20.99 -14.88
CA GLU A 150 13.66 -20.23 -14.84
C GLU A 150 13.65 -19.15 -13.74
N LEU A 151 12.48 -18.80 -13.21
CA LEU A 151 12.36 -17.82 -12.14
C LEU A 151 12.93 -18.35 -10.82
N GLY A 152 13.69 -17.52 -10.13
CA GLY A 152 14.12 -17.77 -8.77
C GLY A 152 12.97 -17.72 -7.76
N ASN A 153 13.20 -18.23 -6.55
CA ASN A 153 12.15 -18.28 -5.52
C ASN A 153 11.57 -16.90 -5.18
N ALA A 154 12.41 -15.85 -5.17
CA ALA A 154 12.00 -14.49 -4.86
C ALA A 154 11.04 -13.91 -5.92
N GLU A 155 11.36 -14.12 -7.22
CA GLU A 155 10.50 -13.72 -8.34
C GLU A 155 9.15 -14.46 -8.31
N ARG A 156 9.17 -15.77 -8.04
CA ARG A 156 7.94 -16.57 -7.92
C ARG A 156 7.09 -16.12 -6.75
N ASN A 157 7.71 -15.85 -5.59
CA ASN A 157 6.99 -15.35 -4.42
C ASN A 157 6.39 -13.98 -4.69
N TYR A 158 7.12 -13.09 -5.35
CA TYR A 158 6.59 -11.80 -5.78
C TYR A 158 5.36 -11.95 -6.67
N LEU A 159 5.40 -12.82 -7.70
CA LEU A 159 4.23 -13.05 -8.57
C LEU A 159 3.03 -13.60 -7.79
N LEU A 160 3.28 -14.54 -6.86
CA LEU A 160 2.24 -15.12 -6.01
C LEU A 160 1.60 -14.06 -5.12
N GLU A 161 2.40 -13.30 -4.38
CA GLU A 161 1.91 -12.26 -3.48
C GLU A 161 1.21 -11.12 -4.22
N ARG A 162 1.81 -10.63 -5.33
CA ARG A 162 1.19 -9.60 -6.17
C ARG A 162 -0.17 -10.07 -6.68
N GLY A 163 -0.26 -11.29 -7.21
CA GLY A 163 -1.51 -11.85 -7.72
C GLY A 163 -2.56 -12.04 -6.63
N ALA A 164 -2.16 -12.56 -5.47
CA ALA A 164 -3.06 -12.75 -4.33
C ALA A 164 -3.65 -11.42 -3.85
N TRP A 165 -2.83 -10.36 -3.74
CA TRP A 165 -3.33 -9.05 -3.33
C TRP A 165 -4.11 -8.32 -4.42
N ASP A 166 -3.73 -8.47 -5.69
CA ASP A 166 -4.48 -7.91 -6.83
C ASP A 166 -5.91 -8.44 -6.84
N GLU A 167 -6.05 -9.74 -6.62
CA GLU A 167 -7.32 -10.44 -6.54
C GLU A 167 -8.10 -10.02 -5.27
N TRP A 168 -7.44 -9.99 -4.11
CA TRP A 168 -8.07 -9.64 -2.84
C TRP A 168 -8.64 -8.23 -2.82
N TRP A 169 -7.90 -7.24 -3.34
CA TRP A 169 -8.33 -5.84 -3.31
C TRP A 169 -9.52 -5.52 -4.20
N GLN A 170 -9.82 -6.42 -5.14
CA GLN A 170 -10.95 -6.29 -6.05
C GLN A 170 -12.26 -6.86 -5.48
N ARG A 171 -12.21 -7.52 -4.32
CA ARG A 171 -13.39 -8.13 -3.66
C ARG A 171 -14.17 -7.13 -2.82
N LEU A 172 -15.47 -7.41 -2.65
CA LEU A 172 -16.29 -6.81 -1.60
C LEU A 172 -16.70 -7.90 -0.62
N ARG A 173 -16.61 -7.60 0.68
CA ARG A 173 -17.13 -8.51 1.71
C ARG A 173 -18.66 -8.42 1.70
N ASP A 174 -19.32 -9.58 1.74
CA ASP A 174 -20.78 -9.63 1.83
C ASP A 174 -21.29 -9.13 3.21
N SER A 175 -20.46 -9.22 4.26
CA SER A 175 -20.70 -8.61 5.59
C SER A 175 -19.39 -8.17 6.28
N HIS A 176 -19.47 -7.40 7.36
CA HIS A 176 -18.29 -6.92 8.10
C HIS A 176 -17.63 -7.98 9.00
N THR A 177 -18.32 -9.09 9.28
CA THR A 177 -17.92 -10.09 10.29
C THR A 177 -17.61 -11.47 9.72
N ASP A 178 -18.05 -11.75 8.50
CA ASP A 178 -17.90 -13.10 7.95
C ASP A 178 -16.58 -13.25 7.21
N ALA A 179 -16.00 -14.44 7.31
CA ALA A 179 -14.88 -14.82 6.47
C ALA A 179 -15.29 -14.74 5.00
N PRO A 180 -14.38 -14.38 4.08
CA PRO A 180 -14.69 -14.40 2.65
C PRO A 180 -15.16 -15.79 2.22
N THR A 181 -16.29 -15.82 1.52
CA THR A 181 -16.83 -17.00 0.83
C THR A 181 -16.40 -16.97 -0.64
N GLU A 182 -16.54 -18.10 -1.34
CA GLU A 182 -16.35 -18.14 -2.80
C GLU A 182 -17.27 -17.14 -3.53
N SER A 183 -18.50 -16.93 -3.06
CA SER A 183 -19.42 -15.93 -3.63
C SER A 183 -18.93 -14.49 -3.49
N SER A 184 -18.18 -14.19 -2.43
CA SER A 184 -17.58 -12.88 -2.17
C SER A 184 -16.25 -12.65 -2.92
N ALA A 185 -15.71 -13.70 -3.57
CA ALA A 185 -14.46 -13.63 -4.32
C ALA A 185 -14.58 -12.94 -5.68
N ALA A 186 -15.81 -12.69 -6.15
CA ALA A 186 -16.02 -11.97 -7.40
C ALA A 186 -15.43 -10.55 -7.33
N THR A 187 -14.81 -10.13 -8.43
CA THR A 187 -14.33 -8.76 -8.61
C THR A 187 -15.51 -7.79 -8.67
N ARG A 188 -15.59 -6.86 -7.71
CA ARG A 188 -16.72 -5.92 -7.54
C ARG A 188 -16.28 -4.47 -7.31
N ARG A 189 -14.99 -4.23 -7.06
CA ARG A 189 -14.39 -2.90 -6.88
C ARG A 189 -12.97 -2.88 -7.39
N GLY A 190 -12.40 -1.70 -7.54
CA GLY A 190 -10.98 -1.52 -7.80
C GLY A 190 -10.20 -1.06 -6.58
N TYR A 191 -8.92 -0.81 -6.85
CA TYR A 191 -7.97 -0.26 -5.90
C TYR A 191 -6.97 0.65 -6.61
N VAL A 192 -6.17 1.37 -5.84
CA VAL A 192 -5.32 2.43 -6.38
C VAL A 192 -3.85 2.05 -6.23
N GLU A 193 -3.08 2.08 -7.31
CA GLU A 193 -1.62 2.00 -7.30
C GLU A 193 -1.04 3.41 -7.34
N VAL A 194 -0.33 3.75 -6.27
CA VAL A 194 0.25 5.06 -6.05
C VAL A 194 1.73 5.01 -6.41
N ILE A 195 2.11 5.87 -7.35
CA ILE A 195 3.51 6.12 -7.70
C ILE A 195 4.03 7.24 -6.80
N LEU A 196 5.17 6.97 -6.16
CA LEU A 196 5.79 7.84 -5.16
C LEU A 196 6.80 8.79 -5.80
#